data_AF-A0A933RAS0-F1
#
_entry.id   AF-A0A933RAS0-F1
#
_cell.length_a   1.000
_cell.length_b   1.000
_cell.length_c   1.000
_cell.angle_alpha   90.00
_cell.angle_beta   90.00
_cell.angle_gamma   90.00
#
_symmetry.space_group_name_H-M   'P 1'
#
loop_
_entity.id
_entity.type
_entity.pdbx_description
1 polymer ?
#
loop_
_entity_poly.entity_id
_entity_poly.type
_entity_poly.pdbx_seq_one_letter_code
_entity_poly.pdbx_strand_id
1 'polypeptide(L)'
;MNCCAQHTSTTEPTERPRKHSRTNITTVERAGRITVGILAGAFGVAGLAGAGSALVLVLYLLLIAAGIDLIVTGATGHCPLYQRLGFTPRSLRSEP
;
A
#
# COMPACT_ATOMS: atom_id res chain seq x y z
N MET A 1 -40.45 -43.10 -7.21
CA MET A 1 -39.00 -43.40 -7.25
C MET A 1 -38.32 -42.40 -8.17
N ASN A 2 -37.24 -41.79 -7.69
CA ASN A 2 -36.37 -40.83 -8.38
C ASN A 2 -35.55 -41.47 -9.51
N CYS A 3 -35.09 -40.69 -10.50
CA CYS A 3 -33.65 -40.39 -10.69
C CYS A 3 -33.34 -39.55 -11.96
N CYS A 4 -32.49 -38.53 -11.76
CA CYS A 4 -31.52 -37.91 -12.68
C CYS A 4 -32.05 -37.16 -13.93
N ALA A 5 -32.03 -35.83 -14.01
CA ALA A 5 -30.92 -34.86 -14.00
C ALA A 5 -30.21 -34.67 -15.35
N GLN A 6 -30.17 -33.39 -15.77
CA GLN A 6 -29.27 -32.72 -16.72
C GLN A 6 -29.67 -32.69 -18.21
N HIS A 7 -30.17 -31.53 -18.65
CA HIS A 7 -29.59 -30.83 -19.81
C HIS A 7 -29.72 -29.32 -19.61
N THR A 8 -28.62 -28.76 -19.10
CA THR A 8 -28.31 -27.35 -18.92
C THR A 8 -27.89 -26.71 -20.24
N SER A 9 -28.58 -25.68 -20.71
CA SER A 9 -28.00 -24.73 -21.67
C SER A 9 -28.96 -23.56 -21.94
N THR A 10 -29.03 -22.57 -21.04
CA THR A 10 -29.34 -21.18 -21.44
C THR A 10 -28.81 -20.24 -20.36
N THR A 11 -28.08 -19.21 -20.79
CA THR A 11 -27.41 -18.15 -20.01
C THR A 11 -26.07 -18.53 -19.40
N GLU A 12 -25.03 -18.61 -20.25
CA GLU A 12 -23.71 -18.15 -19.82
C GLU A 12 -23.83 -16.65 -19.49
N PRO A 13 -23.62 -16.20 -18.25
CA PRO A 13 -23.09 -14.88 -18.07
C PRO A 13 -21.64 -14.98 -18.57
N THR A 14 -21.31 -14.31 -19.66
CA THR A 14 -19.92 -14.02 -20.00
C THR A 14 -19.32 -13.19 -18.87
N GLU A 15 -18.89 -13.85 -17.79
CA GLU A 15 -18.00 -13.28 -16.80
C GLU A 15 -16.68 -13.05 -17.54
N ARG A 16 -16.56 -11.86 -18.14
CA ARG A 16 -15.28 -11.30 -18.55
C ARG A 16 -14.34 -11.50 -17.36
N PRO A 17 -13.14 -12.08 -17.55
CA PRO A 17 -12.18 -12.22 -16.46
C PRO A 17 -11.93 -10.81 -15.94
N ARG A 18 -12.54 -10.49 -14.80
CA ARG A 18 -12.29 -9.22 -14.11
C ARG A 18 -10.81 -9.27 -13.81
N LYS A 19 -10.04 -8.49 -14.56
CA LYS A 19 -8.63 -8.23 -14.32
C LYS A 19 -8.58 -7.50 -12.99
N HIS A 20 -8.71 -8.26 -11.90
CA HIS A 20 -8.51 -7.78 -10.55
C HIS A 20 -7.05 -7.40 -10.49
N SER A 21 -6.78 -6.11 -10.67
CA SER A 21 -5.50 -5.51 -10.36
C SER A 21 -5.20 -5.87 -8.92
N ARG A 22 -4.43 -6.96 -8.71
CA ARG A 22 -3.93 -7.41 -7.40
C ARG A 22 -2.96 -6.36 -6.87
N THR A 23 -3.55 -5.28 -6.43
CA THR A 23 -2.87 -4.15 -5.84
C THR A 23 -3.32 -4.10 -4.40
N ASN A 24 -3.15 -5.26 -3.74
CA ASN A 24 -3.51 -5.50 -2.35
C ASN A 24 -2.28 -5.18 -1.48
N ILE A 25 -1.85 -3.91 -1.47
CA ILE A 25 -1.30 -3.38 -0.22
C ILE A 25 -2.52 -3.24 0.68
N THR A 26 -2.60 -4.08 1.71
CA THR A 26 -3.73 -4.05 2.64
C THR A 26 -3.77 -2.66 3.27
N THR A 27 -4.97 -2.08 3.42
CA THR A 27 -5.16 -0.82 4.15
C THR A 27 -4.52 -0.88 5.53
N VAL A 28 -4.45 -2.08 6.12
CA VAL A 28 -3.80 -2.39 7.40
C VAL A 28 -2.27 -2.20 7.32
N GLU A 29 -1.59 -2.72 6.30
CA GLU A 29 -0.14 -2.54 6.16
C GLU A 29 0.24 -1.07 5.95
N ARG A 30 -0.58 -0.34 5.17
CA ARG A 30 -0.45 1.11 4.98
C ARG A 30 -0.64 1.87 6.29
N ALA A 31 -1.71 1.60 7.03
CA ALA A 31 -1.98 2.22 8.32
C ALA A 31 -0.88 1.89 9.33
N GLY A 32 -0.36 0.66 9.31
CA GLY A 32 0.76 0.22 10.14
C GLY A 32 2.03 1.04 9.89
N ARG A 33 2.47 1.15 8.64
CA ARG A 33 3.68 1.92 8.29
C ARG A 33 3.57 3.40 8.65
N ILE A 34 2.41 4.01 8.42
CA ILE A 34 2.17 5.42 8.78
C ILE A 34 2.18 5.60 10.30
N THR A 35 1.47 4.74 11.04
CA THR A 35 1.40 4.81 12.51
C THR A 35 2.78 4.63 13.13
N VAL A 36 3.52 3.61 12.70
CA VAL A 36 4.87 3.34 13.18
C VAL A 36 5.82 4.49 12.82
N GLY A 37 5.73 5.03 11.60
CA GLY A 37 6.57 6.16 11.19
C GLY A 37 6.30 7.43 11.98
N ILE A 38 5.03 7.72 12.31
CA ILE A 38 4.66 8.85 13.18
C ILE A 38 5.23 8.65 14.59
N LEU A 39 5.06 7.46 15.17
CA LEU A 39 5.58 7.15 16.50
C LEU A 39 7.11 7.25 16.56
N ALA A 40 7.80 6.70 15.55
CA ALA A 40 9.25 6.78 15.43
C ALA A 40 9.73 8.24 15.31
N GLY A 41 9.10 9.03 14.44
CA GLY A 41 9.41 10.45 14.29
C GLY A 41 9.17 11.26 15.57
N ALA A 42 8.02 11.06 16.22
CA ALA A 42 7.69 11.76 17.47
C ALA A 42 8.66 11.41 18.59
N PHE A 43 9.01 10.13 18.75
CA PHE A 43 9.99 9.69 19.74
C PHE A 43 11.38 10.26 19.44
N GLY A 44 11.78 10.27 18.16
CA GLY A 44 13.04 10.87 17.72
C GLY A 44 13.13 12.36 18.05
N VAL A 45 12.09 13.13 17.74
CA VAL A 45 12.04 14.57 18.02
C VAL A 45 12.04 14.83 19.53
N ALA A 46 11.25 14.09 20.31
CA ALA A 46 11.21 14.24 21.77
C ALA A 46 12.55 13.90 22.43
N GLY A 47 13.28 12.91 21.89
CA GLY A 47 14.56 12.46 22.41
C GLY A 47 15.73 13.41 22.18
N LEU A 48 15.66 14.29 21.16
CA LEU A 48 16.77 15.18 20.81
C LEU A 48 17.17 16.12 21.95
N ALA A 49 16.22 16.60 22.75
CA ALA A 49 16.50 17.49 23.89
C ALA A 49 17.27 16.81 25.03
N GLY A 50 17.23 15.47 25.10
CA GLY A 50 17.92 14.67 26.11
C GLY A 50 19.19 13.99 25.60
N ALA A 51 19.66 14.30 24.40
CA ALA A 51 20.83 13.63 23.81
C ALA A 51 22.12 13.99 24.58
N GLY A 52 22.58 13.08 25.45
CA GLY A 52 23.81 13.25 26.22
C GLY A 52 25.11 12.94 25.46
N SER A 53 25.03 12.49 24.21
CA SER A 53 26.20 12.19 23.39
C SER A 53 25.92 12.36 21.89
N ALA A 54 26.97 12.56 21.11
CA ALA A 54 26.88 12.66 19.65
C ALA A 54 26.27 11.39 19.02
N LEU A 55 26.58 10.21 19.56
CA LEU A 55 26.00 8.95 19.08
C LEU A 55 24.48 8.91 19.27
N VAL A 56 23.98 9.32 20.44
CA VAL A 56 22.54 9.39 20.73
C VAL A 56 21.84 10.38 19.80
N LEU A 57 22.48 11.51 19.52
CA LEU A 57 21.98 12.52 18.61
C LEU A 57 21.85 11.95 17.18
N VAL A 58 22.87 11.23 16.70
CA VAL A 58 22.82 10.53 15.40
C VAL A 58 21.70 9.48 15.37
N LEU A 59 21.54 8.69 16.43
CA LEU A 59 20.48 7.67 16.49
C LEU A 59 19.08 8.30 16.40
N TYR A 60 18.82 9.40 17.08
CA TYR A 60 17.54 10.09 16.97
C TYR A 60 17.30 10.69 15.58
N LEU A 61 18.32 11.26 14.95
CA LEU A 61 18.21 11.76 13.57
C LEU A 61 17.91 10.63 12.57
N LEU A 62 18.60 9.48 12.71
CA LEU A 62 18.33 8.30 11.89
C LEU A 62 16.93 7.74 12.14
N LEU A 63 16.45 7.78 13.38
CA LEU A 63 15.09 7.34 13.71
C LEU A 63 14.02 8.25 13.09
N ILE A 64 14.25 9.57 13.11
CA ILE A 64 13.37 10.55 12.43
C ILE A 64 13.37 10.27 10.92
N ALA A 65 14.55 10.11 10.31
CA ALA A 65 14.68 9.80 8.89
C ALA A 65 13.93 8.50 8.52
N ALA A 66 14.16 7.42 9.28
CA ALA A 66 13.47 6.15 9.09
C ALA A 66 11.95 6.28 9.26
N GLY A 67 11.48 7.09 10.21
CA GLY A 67 10.05 7.37 10.40
C GLY A 67 9.44 8.07 9.18
N ILE A 68 10.14 9.06 8.61
CA ILE A 68 9.75 9.74 7.38
C ILE A 68 9.72 8.77 6.21
N ASP A 69 10.75 7.95 6.03
CA ASP A 69 10.81 6.92 4.99
C ASP A 69 9.63 5.94 5.09
N LEU A 70 9.23 5.56 6.31
CA LEU A 70 8.09 4.67 6.54
C LEU A 70 6.75 5.32 6.22
N ILE A 71 6.56 6.60 6.58
CA ILE A 71 5.37 7.38 6.23
C ILE A 71 5.30 7.55 4.71
N VAL A 72 6.40 7.92 4.06
CA VAL A 72 6.45 8.04 2.60
C VAL A 72 6.16 6.67 1.97
N THR A 73 6.79 5.59 2.42
CA THR A 73 6.52 4.25 1.86
C THR A 73 5.08 3.79 2.08
N GLY A 74 4.47 4.09 3.23
CA GLY A 74 3.07 3.75 3.53
C GLY A 74 2.07 4.64 2.79
N ALA A 75 2.29 5.95 2.79
CA ALA A 75 1.43 6.93 2.10
C ALA A 75 1.33 6.63 0.61
N THR A 76 2.42 6.13 0.05
CA THR A 76 2.55 5.91 -1.38
C THR A 76 1.80 4.69 -1.85
N GLY A 77 1.75 3.57 -1.11
CA GLY A 77 0.76 2.47 -1.24
C GLY A 77 0.60 1.76 -2.61
N HIS A 78 1.18 2.34 -3.67
CA HIS A 78 1.23 2.08 -5.09
C HIS A 78 2.15 3.16 -5.65
N CYS A 79 3.38 2.80 -6.04
CA CYS A 79 4.47 3.74 -6.32
C CYS A 79 4.01 5.12 -6.86
N PRO A 80 4.38 6.25 -6.21
CA PRO A 80 3.93 7.61 -6.58
C PRO A 80 4.39 8.01 -7.98
N LEU A 81 5.42 7.29 -8.44
CA LEU A 81 6.01 7.42 -9.75
C LEU A 81 4.99 7.10 -10.86
N TYR A 82 4.06 6.16 -10.67
CA TYR A 82 3.07 5.82 -11.70
C TYR A 82 1.94 6.85 -11.82
N GLN A 83 1.58 7.51 -10.71
CA GLN A 83 0.56 8.54 -10.72
C GLN A 83 1.08 9.85 -11.32
N ARG A 84 2.36 10.17 -11.12
CA ARG A 84 3.01 11.35 -11.72
C ARG A 84 3.43 11.16 -13.17
N LEU A 85 3.57 9.92 -13.66
CA LEU A 85 3.98 9.64 -15.04
C LEU A 85 2.81 9.60 -16.05
N GLY A 86 1.57 9.80 -15.60
CA GLY A 86 0.40 9.79 -16.49
C GLY A 86 0.23 8.47 -17.25
N PHE A 87 0.83 7.37 -16.78
CA PHE A 87 0.85 6.13 -17.52
C PHE A 87 -0.38 5.30 -17.20
N THR A 88 -1.42 5.48 -18.03
CA THR A 88 -2.55 4.57 -18.09
C THR A 88 -2.11 3.32 -18.89
N PRO A 89 -2.03 2.12 -18.27
CA PRO A 89 -1.65 0.91 -18.99
C PRO A 89 -2.66 0.61 -20.11
N ARG A 90 -2.18 0.10 -21.25
CA ARG A 90 -2.99 -0.15 -22.46
C ARG A 90 -4.30 -0.91 -22.20
N SER A 91 -4.36 -1.76 -21.17
CA SER A 91 -5.57 -2.51 -20.83
C SER A 91 -6.70 -1.70 -20.15
N LEU A 92 -6.48 -0.41 -19.84
CA LEU A 92 -7.46 0.50 -19.24
C LEU A 92 -7.86 1.66 -20.18
N ARG A 93 -7.32 1.69 -21.41
CA ARG A 93 -7.90 2.53 -22.46
C ARG A 93 -9.15 1.83 -22.93
N SER A 94 -10.31 2.32 -22.49
CA SER A 94 -11.59 1.98 -23.13
C SER A 94 -11.46 2.33 -24.61
N GLU A 95 -11.52 1.32 -25.48
CA GLU A 95 -11.62 1.55 -26.92
C GLU A 95 -12.92 2.33 -27.22
N PRO A 96 -12.89 3.26 -28.19
CA PRO A 96 -14.03 4.10 -28.56
C PRO A 96 -15.18 3.30 -29.18
#